data_AF-A0A9Q3BZL6-F1
#
_entry.id   AF-A0A9Q3BZL6-F1
#
_cell.length_a   1.000
_cell.length_b   1.000
_cell.length_c   1.000
_cell.angle_alpha   90.00
_cell.angle_beta   90.00
_cell.angle_gamma   90.00
#
_symmetry.space_group_name_H-M   'P 1'
#
loop_
_entity.id
_entity.type
_entity.pdbx_description
1 polymer ?
#
loop_
_entity_poly.entity_id
_entity_poly.type
_entity_poly.pdbx_seq_one_letter_code
_entity_poly.pdbx_strand_id
1 'polypeptide(L)'
;MDVIRKTRHNEIVEVTTPVLITWKDGKSRLFEDFRALNNYTKADSYPIPRLTHDLDKLSQAKDIIKMDCMKGFHKMDLEQSP
;
A
#
# COMPACT_ATOMS: atom_id res chain seq x y z
N MET A 1 -20.45 3.62 4.37
CA MET A 1 -19.47 2.65 3.81
C MET A 1 -19.95 2.42 2.39
N ASP A 2 -19.51 3.30 1.51
CA ASP A 2 -20.07 3.36 0.17
C ASP A 2 -19.30 2.38 -0.70
N VAL A 3 -20.04 1.43 -1.28
CA VAL A 3 -19.48 0.40 -2.14
C VAL A 3 -19.05 1.07 -3.44
N ILE A 4 -17.73 1.23 -3.63
CA ILE A 4 -17.12 1.94 -4.76
C ILE A 4 -17.48 1.25 -6.09
N ARG A 5 -17.55 -0.09 -6.12
CA ARG A 5 -18.11 -0.87 -7.25
C ARG A 5 -18.42 -2.29 -6.80
N LYS A 6 -19.62 -2.78 -7.09
CA LYS A 6 -19.99 -4.19 -6.88
C LYS A 6 -19.94 -4.94 -8.21
N THR A 7 -18.87 -5.71 -8.41
CA THR A 7 -18.75 -6.61 -9.56
C THR A 7 -19.80 -7.73 -9.46
N ARG A 8 -20.52 -8.03 -10.54
CA ARG A 8 -21.52 -9.10 -10.55
C ARG A 8 -20.85 -10.48 -10.65
N HIS A 9 -21.57 -11.51 -10.21
CA HIS A 9 -21.16 -12.90 -10.42
C HIS A 9 -21.00 -13.14 -11.95
N ASN A 10 -19.83 -13.63 -12.37
CA ASN A 10 -19.43 -13.86 -13.77
C ASN A 10 -19.31 -12.62 -14.66
N GLU A 11 -19.14 -11.41 -14.10
CA GLU A 11 -18.73 -10.25 -14.89
C GLU A 11 -17.27 -10.42 -15.35
N ILE A 12 -17.05 -10.39 -16.66
CA ILE A 12 -15.72 -10.39 -17.24
C ILE A 12 -15.10 -9.02 -16.94
N VAL A 13 -14.18 -8.99 -15.98
CA VAL A 13 -13.35 -7.82 -15.68
C VAL A 13 -11.98 -8.03 -16.31
N GLU A 14 -11.41 -6.98 -16.90
CA GLU A 14 -10.09 -7.04 -17.54
C GLU A 14 -8.99 -7.45 -16.57
N VAL A 15 -9.11 -7.03 -15.31
CA VAL A 15 -8.18 -7.37 -14.24
C VAL A 15 -8.96 -7.71 -12.97
N THR A 16 -8.63 -8.84 -12.34
CA THR A 16 -9.11 -9.22 -11.01
C THR A 16 -7.93 -9.61 -10.14
N THR A 17 -7.99 -9.29 -8.86
CA THR A 17 -6.97 -9.64 -7.87
C THR A 17 -7.51 -10.73 -6.95
N PRO A 18 -6.93 -11.94 -6.93
CA PRO A 18 -7.34 -12.96 -5.99
C PRO A 18 -6.97 -12.54 -4.57
N VAL A 19 -7.86 -12.85 -3.62
CA VAL A 19 -7.63 -12.62 -2.18
C VAL A 19 -7.11 -13.90 -1.56
N LEU A 20 -5.92 -13.83 -0.97
CA LEU A 20 -5.29 -14.91 -0.22
C LEU A 20 -5.48 -14.69 1.27
N ILE A 21 -5.72 -15.77 2.01
CA ILE A 21 -5.76 -15.73 3.47
C ILE A 21 -4.48 -16.37 3.97
N THR A 22 -3.64 -15.56 4.62
CA THR A 22 -2.43 -16.04 5.29
C THR A 22 -2.66 -16.04 6.79
N TRP A 23 -2.11 -17.03 7.48
CA TRP A 23 -2.22 -17.11 8.94
C TRP A 23 -0.87 -16.74 9.56
N LYS A 24 -0.87 -15.75 10.46
CA LYS A 24 0.33 -15.32 11.18
C LYS A 24 -0.03 -14.71 12.54
N ASP A 25 0.77 -14.99 13.57
CA ASP A 25 0.67 -14.38 14.91
C ASP A 25 -0.71 -14.49 15.58
N GLY A 26 -1.38 -15.65 15.50
CA GLY A 26 -2.72 -15.81 16.10
C GLY A 26 -3.88 -15.42 15.18
N LYS A 27 -3.61 -14.81 14.02
CA LYS A 27 -4.63 -14.09 13.24
C LYS A 27 -4.53 -14.40 11.75
N SER A 28 -5.69 -14.42 11.09
CA SER A 28 -5.75 -14.37 9.63
C SER A 28 -5.46 -12.96 9.14
N ARG A 29 -4.70 -12.86 8.05
CA ARG A 29 -4.40 -11.62 7.34
C ARG A 29 -4.81 -11.82 5.87
N LEU A 30 -5.63 -10.90 5.37
CA LEU A 30 -5.99 -10.85 3.96
C LEU A 30 -4.80 -10.27 3.18
N PHE A 31 -4.45 -10.92 2.08
CA PHE A 31 -3.39 -10.50 1.18
C PHE A 31 -3.92 -10.52 -0.25
N GLU A 32 -3.92 -9.37 -0.90
CA GLU A 32 -4.36 -9.23 -2.29
C GLU A 32 -3.16 -9.39 -3.22
N ASP A 33 -3.29 -10.24 -4.24
CA ASP A 33 -2.23 -10.42 -5.24
C ASP A 33 -2.35 -9.37 -6.34
N PHE A 34 -1.62 -8.27 -6.18
CA PHE A 34 -1.57 -7.16 -7.14
C PHE A 34 -0.61 -7.39 -8.31
N ARG A 35 0.03 -8.55 -8.48
CA ARG A 35 1.06 -8.74 -9.53
C ARG A 35 0.51 -8.48 -10.94
N ALA A 36 -0.69 -8.97 -11.23
CA ALA A 36 -1.35 -8.71 -12.51
C ALA A 36 -1.70 -7.23 -12.66
N LEU A 37 -2.30 -6.61 -11.63
CA LEU A 37 -2.67 -5.20 -11.62
C LEU A 37 -1.47 -4.28 -11.82
N ASN A 38 -0.33 -4.58 -11.20
CA ASN A 38 0.88 -3.78 -11.27
C ASN A 38 1.43 -3.64 -12.71
N ASN A 39 1.10 -4.56 -13.62
CA ASN A 39 1.46 -4.45 -15.04
C ASN A 39 0.62 -3.41 -15.80
N TYR A 40 -0.58 -3.08 -15.30
CA TYR A 40 -1.48 -2.08 -15.87
C TYR A 40 -1.32 -0.71 -15.21
N THR A 41 -0.69 -0.63 -14.04
CA THR A 41 -0.43 0.62 -13.34
C THR A 41 0.89 1.26 -13.79
N LYS A 42 0.90 2.59 -13.93
CA LYS A 42 2.13 3.34 -14.12
C LYS A 42 2.88 3.44 -12.80
N ALA A 43 4.15 3.06 -12.79
CA ALA A 43 5.01 3.24 -11.62
C ALA A 43 5.17 4.73 -11.29
N ASP A 44 4.81 5.11 -10.06
CA ASP A 44 5.06 6.44 -9.51
C ASP A 44 6.33 6.41 -8.66
N SER A 45 7.44 6.83 -9.28
CA SER A 45 8.76 6.86 -8.65
C SER A 45 8.91 8.11 -7.79
N TYR A 46 8.29 8.11 -6.61
CA TYR A 46 8.58 9.12 -5.59
C TYR A 46 10.04 8.99 -5.13
N PRO A 47 10.81 10.09 -5.03
CA PRO A 47 12.22 10.02 -4.64
C PRO A 47 12.33 9.59 -3.18
N ILE A 48 12.57 8.29 -2.96
CA ILE A 48 12.92 7.76 -1.64
C ILE A 48 14.35 8.22 -1.33
N PRO A 49 14.56 8.98 -0.25
CA PRO A 49 15.88 9.49 0.08
C PRO A 49 16.83 8.34 0.41
N ARG A 50 18.12 8.54 0.13
CA ARG A 50 19.14 7.53 0.43
C ARG A 50 19.40 7.51 1.92
N LEU A 51 19.23 6.34 2.53
CA LEU A 51 19.41 6.13 3.97
C LEU A 51 20.74 6.71 4.50
N THR A 52 21.84 6.53 3.79
CA THR A 52 23.16 7.02 4.23
C THR A 52 23.20 8.54 4.40
N HIS A 53 22.65 9.27 3.44
CA HIS A 53 22.59 10.73 3.49
C HIS A 53 21.67 11.23 4.60
N ASP A 54 20.58 10.51 4.88
CA ASP A 54 19.68 10.87 5.97
C ASP A 54 20.32 10.60 7.34
N LEU A 55 21.10 9.52 7.45
CA LEU A 55 21.87 9.21 8.66
C LEU A 55 22.98 10.24 8.92
N ASP A 56 23.68 10.70 7.88
CA ASP A 56 24.70 11.75 7.99
C ASP A 56 24.10 13.07 8.50
N LYS A 57 22.86 13.39 8.11
CA LYS A 57 22.14 14.55 8.63
C LYS A 57 21.74 14.37 10.09
N LEU A 58 21.36 13.16 10.48
CA LEU A 58 20.97 12.84 11.85
C LEU A 58 22.18 12.76 12.80
N SER A 59 23.40 12.50 12.29
CA SER A 59 24.59 12.30 13.13
C SER A 59 25.02 13.54 13.91
N GLN A 60 24.57 14.73 13.49
CA GLN A 60 24.86 15.99 14.18
C GLN A 60 23.75 16.41 15.16
N ALA A 61 22.65 15.65 15.25
CA ALA A 61 21.54 15.97 16.13
C ALA A 61 21.90 15.65 17.59
N LYS A 62 21.61 16.57 18.50
CA LYS A 62 21.77 16.37 19.94
C LYS A 62 20.71 15.42 20.52
N ASP A 63 19.48 15.53 20.03
CA ASP A 63 18.32 14.74 20.42
C ASP A 63 17.57 14.28 19.17
N ILE A 64 17.11 13.04 19.15
CA ILE A 64 16.39 12.44 17.99
C ILE A 64 15.02 11.96 18.45
N ILE A 65 13.98 12.40 17.75
CA ILE A 65 12.60 11.92 17.93
C ILE A 65 12.22 11.10 16.70
N LYS A 66 11.67 9.91 16.94
CA LYS A 66 11.13 9.04 15.89
C LYS A 66 9.62 8.96 16.04
N MET A 67 8.91 9.16 14.93
CA MET A 67 7.46 9.00 14.86
C MET A 67 7.15 8.02 13.74
N ASP A 68 6.15 7.17 13.95
CA ASP A 68 5.69 6.18 12.97
C ASP A 68 4.23 6.46 12.57
N CYS A 69 3.92 6.32 11.29
CA CYS A 69 2.57 6.47 10.78
C CYS A 69 1.89 5.09 10.74
N MET A 70 1.23 4.75 11.83
CA MET A 70 0.48 3.50 11.94
C MET A 70 -0.57 3.37 10.82
N LYS A 71 -0.49 2.30 10.03
CA LYS A 71 -1.45 1.99 8.97
C LYS A 71 -1.59 3.11 7.93
N GLY A 72 -0.51 3.83 7.61
CA GLY A 72 -0.53 4.99 6.71
C GLY A 72 -1.27 4.77 5.38
N PHE A 73 -1.06 3.63 4.72
CA PHE A 73 -1.76 3.31 3.46
C PHE A 73 -3.30 3.28 3.59
N HIS A 74 -3.83 2.87 4.75
CA HIS A 74 -5.28 2.82 4.99
C HIS A 74 -5.89 4.19 5.34
N LYS A 75 -5.06 5.22 5.46
CA LYS A 75 -5.47 6.60 5.75
C LYS A 75 -5.46 7.48 4.52
N MET A 76 -4.90 7.00 3.40
CA MET A 76 -4.91 7.71 2.13
C MET A 76 -6.25 7.51 1.44
N ASP A 77 -6.83 8.59 0.95
CA ASP A 77 -8.04 8.54 0.14
C ASP A 77 -7.70 8.05 -1.27
N LEU A 78 -8.59 7.23 -1.82
CA LEU A 78 -8.50 6.78 -3.21
C LEU A 78 -9.36 7.69 -4.07
N GLU A 79 -8.78 8.20 -5.15
CA GLU A 79 -9.54 8.91 -6.18
C GLU A 79 -10.52 7.94 -6.84
N GLN A 80 -11.81 8.30 -6.85
CA GLN A 80 -12.82 7.53 -7.54
C GLN A 80 -12.78 7.90 -9.02
N SER A 81 -12.74 6.89 -9.90
CA SER A 81 -13.00 7.12 -11.31
C SER A 81 -14.39 7.76 -11.48
N PRO A 82 -14.56 8.76 -12.34
CA PRO A 82 -15.88 9.25 -12.73
C PRO A 82 -16.72 8.16 -13.40
#